data_AF-A0A6N6T8D9-F1
#
_entry.id   AF-A0A6N6T8D9-F1
#
_cell.length_a   1.000
_cell.length_b   1.000
_cell.length_c   1.000
_cell.angle_alpha   90.00
_cell.angle_beta   90.00
_cell.angle_gamma   90.00
#
_symmetry.space_group_name_H-M   'P 1'
#
loop_
_entity.id
_entity.type
_entity.pdbx_description
1 polymer ?
#
loop_
_entity_poly.entity_id
_entity_poly.type
_entity_poly.pdbx_seq_one_letter_code
_entity_poly.pdbx_strand_id
1 'polypeptide(L)'
;MPAFNLMESFQSLLPWNREWSHLRPLMKALRMPPYDRAALEALREKLRWNHKKIPGNYLWRILRRAEQARTDSADATTVPIIDEIWRSALWEVQSRNRAT
;
A
#
# COMPACT_ATOMS: atom_id res chain seq x y z
N MET A 1 8.72 -8.25 19.78
CA MET A 1 8.22 -6.88 19.54
C MET A 1 9.24 -6.17 18.66
N PRO A 2 9.10 -6.09 17.33
CA PRO A 2 10.14 -5.45 16.53
C PRO A 2 10.02 -3.93 16.69
N ALA A 3 11.17 -3.31 16.91
CA ALA A 3 11.33 -1.87 17.08
C ALA A 3 10.71 -1.12 15.90
N PHE A 4 9.64 -0.40 16.18
CA PHE A 4 9.05 0.56 15.26
C PHE A 4 10.09 1.67 15.05
N ASN A 5 10.81 1.61 13.93
CA ASN A 5 11.82 2.59 13.56
C ASN A 5 11.15 3.96 13.37
N LEU A 6 11.20 4.78 14.42
CA LEU A 6 10.72 6.15 14.47
C LEU A 6 11.35 7.01 13.36
N MET A 7 12.55 6.64 12.89
CA MET A 7 13.24 7.28 11.75
C MET A 7 12.49 7.15 10.41
N GLU A 8 11.76 6.06 10.14
CA GLU A 8 11.01 5.93 8.86
C GLU A 8 9.76 6.83 8.82
N SER A 9 9.27 7.25 9.99
CA SER A 9 8.14 8.18 10.09
C SER A 9 8.54 9.59 9.65
N PHE A 10 9.79 10.01 9.93
CA PHE A 10 10.33 11.32 9.54
C PHE A 10 10.68 11.43 8.05
N GLN A 11 10.93 10.31 7.35
CA GLN A 11 11.11 10.34 5.89
C GLN A 11 9.87 10.85 5.13
N SER A 12 8.70 10.82 5.75
CA SER A 12 7.46 11.34 5.15
C SER A 12 7.43 12.87 4.97
N LEU A 13 8.35 13.60 5.63
CA LEU A 13 8.48 15.06 5.56
C LEU A 13 9.52 15.54 4.54
N LEU A 14 10.30 14.64 3.94
CA LEU A 14 11.31 15.02 2.96
C LEU A 14 10.69 15.30 1.57
N PRO A 15 11.23 16.25 0.78
CA PRO A 15 10.70 16.63 -0.53
C PRO A 15 10.67 15.49 -1.57
N TRP A 16 11.42 14.41 -1.35
CA TRP A 16 11.37 13.15 -2.14
C TRP A 16 9.99 12.47 -2.12
N ASN A 17 9.13 12.84 -1.17
CA ASN A 17 7.77 12.31 -1.05
C ASN A 17 6.79 12.89 -2.10
N ARG A 18 7.21 13.92 -2.85
CA ARG A 18 6.41 14.55 -3.92
C ARG A 18 6.18 13.59 -5.09
N GLU A 19 7.19 12.78 -5.42
CA GLU A 19 7.09 11.74 -6.47
C GLU A 19 5.96 10.76 -6.15
N TRP A 20 5.73 10.47 -4.88
CA TRP A 20 4.71 9.51 -4.40
C TRP A 20 3.39 10.15 -3.99
N SER A 21 3.22 11.46 -4.19
CA SER A 21 1.98 12.16 -3.84
C SER A 21 0.77 11.64 -4.62
N HIS A 22 0.99 11.11 -5.84
CA HIS A 22 -0.03 10.46 -6.65
C HIS A 22 -0.53 9.12 -6.06
N LEU A 23 0.19 8.48 -5.13
CA LEU A 23 -0.29 7.30 -4.42
C LEU A 23 -1.31 7.63 -3.33
N ARG A 24 -1.30 8.85 -2.78
CA ARG A 24 -2.22 9.25 -1.71
C ARG A 24 -3.71 9.10 -2.07
N PRO A 25 -4.19 9.59 -3.24
CA PRO A 25 -5.58 9.35 -3.65
C PRO A 25 -5.85 7.86 -3.91
N LEU A 26 -4.89 7.11 -4.47
CA LEU A 26 -5.03 5.66 -4.69
C LEU A 26 -5.17 4.89 -3.37
N MET A 27 -4.40 5.25 -2.35
CA MET A 27 -4.53 4.72 -1.00
C MET A 27 -5.81 5.16 -0.29
N LYS A 28 -6.42 6.27 -0.72
CA LYS A 28 -7.73 6.71 -0.21
C LYS A 28 -8.84 5.78 -0.71
N ALA A 29 -8.69 5.21 -1.91
CA ALA A 29 -9.64 4.23 -2.44
C ALA A 29 -9.76 2.99 -1.54
N LEU A 30 -8.67 2.59 -0.87
CA LEU A 30 -8.68 1.49 0.11
C LEU A 30 -9.32 1.85 1.48
N ARG A 31 -9.72 3.11 1.71
CA ARG A 31 -10.08 3.57 3.07
C ARG A 31 -11.53 3.28 3.44
N MET A 32 -12.48 3.52 2.53
CA MET A 32 -13.92 3.42 2.81
C MET A 32 -14.68 3.05 1.52
N PRO A 33 -15.72 2.21 1.61
CA PRO A 33 -16.62 1.95 0.50
C PRO A 33 -17.48 3.18 0.15
N PRO A 34 -17.96 3.31 -1.10
CA PRO A 34 -17.72 2.42 -2.23
C PRO A 34 -16.27 2.52 -2.73
N TYR A 35 -15.65 1.36 -2.94
CA TYR A 35 -14.27 1.29 -3.39
C TYR A 35 -14.15 1.73 -4.85
N ASP A 36 -13.30 2.72 -5.12
CA ASP A 36 -13.02 3.15 -6.48
C ASP A 36 -12.14 2.10 -7.18
N ARG A 37 -12.78 1.27 -8.01
CA ARG A 37 -12.11 0.18 -8.73
C ARG A 37 -11.00 0.69 -9.65
N ALA A 38 -11.19 1.83 -10.33
CA ALA A 38 -10.16 2.37 -11.21
C ALA A 38 -8.91 2.78 -10.42
N ALA A 39 -9.12 3.40 -9.25
CA ALA A 39 -8.04 3.74 -8.35
C ALA A 39 -7.35 2.50 -7.74
N LEU A 40 -8.09 1.42 -7.47
CA LEU A 40 -7.52 0.15 -7.01
C LEU A 40 -6.69 -0.54 -8.10
N GLU A 41 -7.17 -0.59 -9.34
CA GLU A 41 -6.40 -1.15 -10.46
C GLU A 41 -5.13 -0.33 -10.72
N ALA A 42 -5.20 1.00 -10.67
CA ALA A 42 -4.03 1.86 -10.78
C ALA A 42 -3.04 1.62 -9.62
N LEU A 43 -3.52 1.39 -8.39
CA LEU A 43 -2.67 1.04 -7.25
C LEU A 43 -1.98 -0.31 -7.44
N ARG A 44 -2.73 -1.31 -7.90
CA ARG A 44 -2.23 -2.65 -8.24
C ARG A 44 -1.13 -2.57 -9.29
N GLU A 45 -1.36 -1.82 -10.36
CA GLU A 45 -0.38 -1.63 -11.42
C GLU A 45 0.89 -0.92 -10.92
N LYS A 46 0.73 0.12 -10.09
CA LYS A 46 1.85 0.83 -9.48
C LYS A 46 2.69 -0.07 -8.59
N LEU A 47 2.07 -0.92 -7.78
CA LEU A 47 2.78 -1.94 -6.99
C LEU A 47 3.51 -2.92 -7.91
N ARG A 48 2.85 -3.43 -8.96
CA ARG A 48 3.46 -4.38 -9.88
C ARG A 48 4.74 -3.83 -10.53
N TRP A 49 4.70 -2.62 -11.06
CA TRP A 49 5.82 -2.05 -11.81
C TRP A 49 6.85 -1.27 -10.99
N ASN A 50 6.43 -0.62 -9.89
CA ASN A 50 7.28 0.30 -9.15
C ASN A 50 7.54 -0.13 -7.70
N HIS A 51 7.17 -1.35 -7.29
CA HIS A 51 7.29 -1.82 -5.91
C HIS A 51 8.63 -1.49 -5.24
N LYS A 52 9.77 -1.73 -5.90
CA LYS A 52 11.11 -1.50 -5.33
C LYS A 52 11.40 -0.04 -4.98
N LYS A 53 10.76 0.90 -5.67
CA LYS A 53 10.95 2.35 -5.46
C LYS A 53 9.98 2.93 -4.42
N ILE A 54 8.89 2.22 -4.11
CA ILE A 54 7.91 2.69 -3.13
C ILE A 54 8.58 2.74 -1.75
N PRO A 55 8.46 3.85 -0.99
CA PRO A 55 9.01 3.94 0.35
C PRO A 55 8.35 2.93 1.32
N GLY A 56 9.11 2.41 2.28
CA GLY A 56 8.63 1.37 3.22
C GLY A 56 7.39 1.80 4.00
N ASN A 57 7.33 3.05 4.45
CA ASN A 57 6.18 3.61 5.17
C ASN A 57 4.89 3.65 4.31
N TYR A 58 4.98 3.83 2.99
CA TYR A 58 3.82 3.75 2.07
C TYR A 58 3.39 2.31 1.88
N LEU A 59 4.33 1.37 1.69
CA LEU A 59 4.02 -0.06 1.60
C LEU A 59 3.28 -0.56 2.84
N TRP A 60 3.75 -0.19 4.03
CA TRP A 60 3.07 -0.55 5.29
C TRP A 60 1.66 0.03 5.40
N ARG A 61 1.47 1.29 4.99
CA ARG A 61 0.14 1.91 4.98
C ARG A 61 -0.79 1.27 3.95
N ILE A 62 -0.28 0.92 2.78
CA ILE A 62 -1.03 0.20 1.75
C ILE A 62 -1.44 -1.17 2.28
N LEU A 63 -0.50 -1.91 2.88
CA LEU A 63 -0.74 -3.24 3.45
C LEU A 63 -1.85 -3.21 4.50
N ARG A 64 -1.76 -2.33 5.51
CA ARG A 64 -2.80 -2.22 6.54
C ARG A 64 -4.16 -1.83 5.98
N ARG A 65 -4.20 -0.93 4.99
CA ARG A 65 -5.47 -0.50 4.39
C ARG A 65 -6.08 -1.58 3.50
N ALA A 66 -5.26 -2.32 2.77
CA ALA A 66 -5.72 -3.44 1.97
C ALA A 66 -6.23 -4.59 2.84
N GLU A 67 -5.59 -4.87 3.97
CA GLU A 67 -6.07 -5.82 4.97
C GLU A 67 -7.45 -5.42 5.51
N GLN A 68 -7.59 -4.16 5.96
CA GLN A 68 -8.87 -3.64 6.44
C GLN A 68 -9.94 -3.70 5.34
N ALA A 69 -9.63 -3.25 4.13
CA ALA A 69 -10.55 -3.27 3.00
C ALA A 69 -10.96 -4.69 2.60
N ARG A 70 -10.09 -5.69 2.77
CA ARG A 70 -10.42 -7.09 2.53
C ARG A 70 -11.41 -7.63 3.57
N THR A 71 -11.28 -7.22 4.82
CA THR A 71 -12.21 -7.60 5.90
C THR A 71 -13.56 -6.90 5.77
N ASP A 72 -13.57 -5.62 5.37
CA ASP A 72 -14.78 -4.80 5.27
C ASP A 72 -15.53 -4.99 3.93
N SER A 73 -14.85 -5.45 2.87
CA SER A 73 -15.47 -5.59 1.55
C SER A 73 -16.17 -6.94 1.39
N ALA A 74 -17.48 -6.89 1.14
CA ALA A 74 -18.27 -8.03 0.69
C ALA A 74 -18.41 -8.10 -0.85
N ASP A 75 -17.78 -7.17 -1.59
CA ASP A 75 -17.90 -7.08 -3.04
C ASP A 75 -16.98 -8.08 -3.76
N ALA A 76 -17.59 -9.11 -4.35
CA ALA A 76 -16.92 -10.17 -5.09
C ALA A 76 -16.03 -9.68 -6.24
N THR A 77 -16.30 -8.48 -6.79
CA THR A 77 -15.50 -7.93 -7.89
C THR A 77 -14.26 -7.17 -7.42
N THR A 78 -14.32 -6.56 -6.24
CA THR A 78 -13.26 -5.72 -5.69
C THR A 78 -12.32 -6.49 -4.76
N VAL A 79 -12.85 -7.47 -4.02
CA VAL A 79 -12.07 -8.37 -3.16
C VAL A 79 -10.84 -8.97 -3.84
N PRO A 80 -10.89 -9.53 -5.07
CA PRO A 80 -9.68 -10.09 -5.70
C PRO A 80 -8.61 -9.03 -5.99
N ILE A 81 -9.01 -7.80 -6.33
CA ILE A 81 -8.08 -6.69 -6.58
C ILE A 81 -7.40 -6.27 -5.28
N ILE A 82 -8.17 -6.13 -4.20
CA ILE A 82 -7.65 -5.81 -2.86
C ILE A 82 -6.71 -6.91 -2.36
N ASP A 83 -7.07 -8.19 -2.55
CA ASP A 83 -6.24 -9.31 -2.11
C ASP A 83 -4.90 -9.34 -2.84
N GLU A 84 -4.87 -9.04 -4.14
CA GLU A 84 -3.62 -8.94 -4.89
C GLU A 84 -2.75 -7.78 -4.43
N ILE A 85 -3.33 -6.60 -4.20
CA ILE A 85 -2.65 -5.44 -3.61
C ILE A 85 -2.03 -5.81 -2.26
N TRP A 86 -2.80 -6.50 -1.40
CA TRP A 86 -2.34 -6.95 -0.09
C TRP A 86 -1.16 -7.92 -0.21
N ARG A 87 -1.27 -8.95 -1.05
CA ARG A 87 -0.18 -9.93 -1.27
C ARG A 87 1.08 -9.27 -1.81
N SER A 88 0.97 -8.39 -2.80
CA SER A 88 2.12 -7.69 -3.36
C SER A 88 2.80 -6.79 -2.33
N ALA A 89 2.03 -6.02 -1.56
CA ALA A 89 2.58 -5.19 -0.49
C ALA A 89 3.24 -6.03 0.62
N LEU A 90 2.62 -7.15 0.99
CA LEU A 90 3.16 -8.06 2.01
C LEU A 90 4.48 -8.69 1.56
N TRP A 91 4.53 -9.19 0.32
CA TRP A 91 5.73 -9.79 -0.25
C TRP A 91 6.89 -8.80 -0.26
N GLU A 92 6.64 -7.55 -0.65
CA GLU A 92 7.66 -6.49 -0.62
C GLU A 92 8.17 -6.18 0.77
N VAL A 93 7.27 -6.03 1.74
CA VAL A 93 7.64 -5.77 3.14
C VAL A 93 8.49 -6.91 3.68
N GLN A 94 8.11 -8.17 3.41
CA GLN A 94 8.86 -9.35 3.83
C GLN A 94 10.23 -9.45 3.14
N SER A 95 10.28 -9.22 1.82
CA SER A 95 11.51 -9.24 1.04
C SER A 95 12.52 -8.20 1.55
N ARG A 96 12.05 -7.00 1.90
CA ARG A 96 12.91 -5.95 2.47
C ARG A 96 13.40 -6.31 3.87
N ASN A 97 12.52 -6.82 4.73
CA ASN A 97 12.89 -7.25 6.07
C ASN A 97 13.90 -8.42 6.08
N ARG A 98 13.90 -9.27 5.05
CA ARG A 98 14.90 -10.34 4.88
C ARG A 98 16.23 -9.87 4.31
N ALA A 99 16.22 -8.75 3.59
CA ALA A 99 17.43 -8.17 2.99
C ALA A 99 18.18 -7.21 3.94
N THR A 100 17.65 -7.00 5.15
CA THR A 100 18.24 -6.17 6.22
C THR A 100 18.80 -7.07 7.31
#